data_AF-A0A2A5T384-F1
#
_entry.id   AF-A0A2A5T384-F1
#
_cell.length_a   1.000
_cell.length_b   1.000
_cell.length_c   1.000
_cell.angle_alpha   90.00
_cell.angle_beta   90.00
_cell.angle_gamma   90.00
#
_symmetry.space_group_name_H-M   'P 1'
#
loop_
_entity.id
_entity.type
_entity.pdbx_description
1 polymer ?
#
loop_
_entity_poly.entity_id
_entity_poly.type
_entity_poly.pdbx_seq_one_letter_code
_entity_poly.pdbx_strand_id
1 'polypeptide(L)' 'MTRVIAFHQSGYRDFKTYYIHFLCCYLTNEFPELMSYTRMLKLMQGVLVLLFS' A
#
# COMPACT_ATOMS: atom_id res chain seq x y z
N MET A 1 3.68 3.41 6.71
CA MET A 1 2.46 3.20 7.52
C MET A 1 1.20 3.77 6.87
N THR A 2 1.13 5.08 6.55
CA THR A 2 -0.09 5.74 6.06
C THR A 2 -0.74 5.10 4.81
N ARG A 3 0.06 4.62 3.85
CA ARG A 3 -0.43 3.92 2.64
C ARG A 3 -1.04 2.54 2.93
N VAL A 4 -0.53 1.83 3.92
CA VAL A 4 -1.05 0.50 4.33
C VAL A 4 -2.36 0.66 5.08
N ILE A 5 -2.47 1.69 5.92
CA ILE A 5 -3.72 2.05 6.60
C ILE A 5 -4.77 2.49 5.57
N ALA A 6 -4.40 3.35 4.62
CA ALA A 6 -5.28 3.78 3.54
C ALA A 6 -5.76 2.59 2.68
N PHE A 7 -4.88 1.63 2.37
CA PHE A 7 -5.28 0.38 1.74
C PHE A 7 -6.33 -0.36 2.58
N HIS A 8 -6.08 -0.56 3.86
CA HIS A 8 -6.99 -1.31 4.73
C HIS A 8 -8.36 -0.62 4.89
N GLN A 9 -8.40 0.71 4.85
CA GLN A 9 -9.62 1.51 4.90
C GLN A 9 -10.34 1.59 3.54
N SER A 10 -9.61 1.46 2.44
CA SER A 10 -10.15 1.56 1.08
C SER A 10 -11.05 0.38 0.68
N GLY A 11 -11.04 -0.73 1.44
CA GLY A 11 -11.88 -1.90 1.18
C GLY A 11 -11.49 -2.71 -0.07
N TYR A 12 -10.34 -2.41 -0.70
CA TYR A 12 -9.84 -3.21 -1.82
C TYR A 12 -9.46 -4.61 -1.35
N ARG A 13 -9.87 -5.61 -2.14
CA ARG A 13 -9.67 -7.02 -1.82
C ARG A 13 -8.22 -7.46 -1.94
N ASP A 14 -7.47 -6.87 -2.88
CA ASP A 14 -6.07 -7.17 -3.11
C ASP A 14 -5.25 -5.89 -3.26
N PHE A 15 -4.03 -5.96 -2.75
CA PHE A 15 -3.14 -4.80 -2.72
C PHE A 15 -2.67 -4.37 -4.10
N LYS A 16 -2.61 -5.29 -5.06
CA LYS A 16 -2.16 -4.99 -6.43
C LYS A 16 -3.15 -4.07 -7.14
N THR A 17 -4.45 -4.36 -7.03
CA THR A 17 -5.52 -3.54 -7.59
C THR A 17 -5.54 -2.16 -6.94
N TYR A 18 -5.42 -2.08 -5.61
CA TYR A 18 -5.27 -0.81 -4.91
C TYR A 18 -4.05 -0.02 -5.39
N TYR A 19 -2.91 -0.69 -5.52
CA TYR A 19 -1.66 -0.05 -5.94
C TYR A 19 -1.79 0.58 -7.33
N ILE A 20 -2.35 -0.15 -8.29
CA ILE A 20 -2.47 0.30 -9.69
C ILE A 20 -3.58 1.34 -9.85
N HIS A 21 -4.77 1.09 -9.32
CA HIS A 21 -5.95 1.92 -9.59
C HIS A 21 -6.06 3.15 -8.69
N PHE A 22 -5.53 3.08 -7.47
CA PHE A 22 -5.66 4.16 -6.49
C PHE A 22 -4.33 4.88 -6.27
N LEU A 23 -3.29 4.13 -5.90
CA LEU A 23 -1.98 4.70 -5.55
C LEU A 23 -1.24 5.30 -6.75
N CYS A 24 -1.17 4.58 -7.88
CA CYS A 24 -0.51 5.06 -9.10
C CYS A 24 -1.29 6.16 -9.83
N CYS A 25 -2.61 6.28 -9.61
CA CYS A 25 -3.45 7.26 -10.29
C CYS A 25 -3.64 8.55 -9.48
N TYR A 26 -3.79 8.45 -8.15
CA TYR A 26 -4.16 9.58 -7.30
C TYR A 26 -3.05 10.05 -6.36
N LEU A 27 -2.13 9.16 -5.97
CA LEU A 27 -1.11 9.44 -4.93
C LEU A 27 0.31 9.57 -5.49
N THR A 28 0.50 9.43 -6.79
CA THR A 28 1.77 9.66 -7.50
C THR A 28 2.25 11.10 -7.37
N ASN A 29 1.33 12.06 -7.36
CA ASN A 29 1.66 13.48 -7.24
C ASN A 29 1.88 13.93 -5.79
N GLU A 30 1.19 13.32 -4.82
CA GLU A 30 1.37 13.64 -3.39
C GLU A 30 2.63 13.01 -2.79
N PHE A 31 3.18 12.00 -3.44
CA PHE A 31 4.34 11.28 -2.95
C PHE A 31 5.31 11.03 -4.11
N PRO A 32 6.18 12.01 -4.42
CA PRO A 32 7.11 11.94 -5.55
C PRO A 32 8.08 10.75 -5.45
N GLU A 33 8.41 10.31 -4.23
CA GLU A 33 8.91 8.96 -3.98
C GLU A 33 7.74 7.98 -3.82
N LEU A 34 7.12 7.60 -4.93
CA LEU A 34 6.28 6.42 -4.93
C LEU A 34 7.19 5.25 -4.55
N MET A 35 7.02 4.70 -3.33
CA MET A 35 7.77 3.52 -2.91
C MET A 35 7.49 2.44 -3.96
N SER A 36 8.54 1.84 -4.53
CA SER A 36 8.34 0.78 -5.52
C SER A 36 7.38 -0.27 -4.97
N TYR A 37 6.56 -0.85 -5.84
CA TYR A 37 5.60 -1.91 -5.49
C TYR A 37 6.24 -2.97 -4.56
N THR A 38 7.47 -3.38 -4.85
CA THR A 38 8.26 -4.33 -4.05
C THR A 38 8.55 -3.85 -2.63
N ARG A 39 8.85 -2.55 -2.44
CA ARG A 39 9.08 -1.95 -1.12
C ARG A 39 7.78 -1.87 -0.32
N MET A 40 6.65 -1.57 -0.98
CA MET A 40 5.33 -1.64 -0.35
C MET A 40 4.93 -3.07 0.03
N LEU A 41 5.21 -4.05 -0.81
CA LEU A 41 4.93 -5.46 -0.51
C LEU A 41 5.71 -5.94 0.72
N LYS A 42 7.00 -5.60 0.82
CA LYS A 42 7.83 -5.92 2.00
C LYS A 42 7.31 -5.26 3.28
N LEU A 43 6.87 -4.01 3.20
CA LEU A 43 6.27 -3.30 4.35
C LEU A 43 4.97 -3.97 4.79
N MET A 44 4.12 -4.38 3.85
CA MET A 44 2.90 -5.10 4.17
C MET A 44 3.18 -6.45 4.82
N GLN A 45 4.14 -7.22 4.32
CA GLN A 45 4.56 -8.47 4.94
C GLN A 45 5.04 -8.24 6.37
N GLY A 46 5.83 -7.19 6.62
CA GLY A 46 6.27 -6.83 7.97
C GLY A 46 5.11 -6.45 8.91
N VAL A 47 4.13 -5.66 8.43
CA VAL A 47 2.95 -5.28 9.22
C VAL A 47 2.05 -6.49 9.49
N LEU A 48 1.87 -7.37 8.50
CA LEU A 48 1.05 -8.57 8.62
C LEU A 48 1.65 -9.53 9.66
N VAL A 49 2.97 -9.72 9.62
CA VAL A 49 3.70 -10.51 10.64
C VAL A 49 3.49 -9.92 12.02
N LEU A 50 3.50 -8.59 12.17
CA LEU A 50 3.32 -7.91 13.46
C LEU A 50 1.87 -7.93 14.00
N LEU A 51 0.88 -8.15 13.13
CA LEU A 51 -0.55 -8.19 13.47
C LEU A 51 -1.04 -9.60 13.82
N PHE A 52 -0.35 -10.63 13.33
CA PHE A 52 -0.68 -12.04 13.58
C PHE A 52 0.30 -12.75 14.52
N SER A 53 1.30 -12.04 15.05
CA SER A 53 2.27 -12.52 16.07
C SER A 53 1.83 -12.23 17.49
#